data_AF-A0A925UIH8-F1
#
_entry.id   AF-A0A925UIH8-F1
#
_cell.length_a   1.000
_cell.length_b   1.000
_cell.length_c   1.000
_cell.angle_alpha   90.00
_cell.angle_beta   90.00
_cell.angle_gamma   90.00
#
_symmetry.space_group_name_H-M   'P 1'
#
loop_
_entity.id
_entity.type
_entity.pdbx_description
1 polymer ?
#
loop_
_entity_poly.entity_id
_entity_poly.type
_entity_poly.pdbx_seq_one_letter_code
_entity_poly.pdbx_strand_id
1 'polypeptide(L)'
;MRAELLIKGKSLTGTSDLTLLAPILPGLVPSLDSITYKTRVKRLLRTLQGGRVSLHEYAAYRPLSDAVERVAAIHSFRVAVLEPENKVLLAVTFDGTWESYIRVLWQKVGTLLDIIFCSTEGYVVSHTASFEAWTGWVRRVQVETSFYYNTHGLTVPDAAYLRGEEEIHRTPAGDTPNDLLATRHVARSAEDIAWEASQTRTPGSLEALRQGLQSLAVLFRQTDTHLPGTRDGDVLKRAARDLLAEFMPLANDPKLEPDIANPMKARFSRQLAWLNSADDGTPEPPRPVPVLPDQADVTMYADLQAGILRPYVDMTHGCALLIAVDDPLAGALLLDELLARVTTEATRPKDGAEVLNVAVSYEGLRALGLSETELALFPQEFREGMEARASMLGDFRANHPRRWRLPLRNWGMPAGTTPLRVEMSAVHLVVQLRVGATSTETDPTQPGHPLHATIAALFNRPGTGDPLPGIRLLHVQGLQRHFNAAKQVVDHFDFADGDSDPVFDLEKQGHTYRNRLPGGAVLLGRATVADVATPPRTPEAKER
;
A
#
# COMPACT_ATOMS: atom_id res chain seq x y z
N MET A 1 -24.20 21.71 -3.02
CA MET A 1 -22.91 22.44 -3.08
C MET A 1 -21.83 21.37 -3.09
N ARG A 2 -20.98 21.31 -4.12
CA ARG A 2 -19.92 20.29 -4.24
C ARG A 2 -18.94 20.46 -3.08
N ALA A 3 -18.71 19.43 -2.29
CA ALA A 3 -17.66 19.47 -1.28
C ALA A 3 -16.31 19.50 -2.01
N GLU A 4 -15.44 20.44 -1.67
CA GLU A 4 -14.09 20.47 -2.21
C GLU A 4 -13.30 19.29 -1.63
N LEU A 5 -12.67 18.48 -2.50
CA LEU A 5 -11.83 17.38 -2.06
C LEU A 5 -10.57 17.97 -1.41
N LEU A 6 -10.55 17.99 -0.07
CA LEU A 6 -9.40 18.49 0.68
C LEU A 6 -8.31 17.41 0.76
N ILE A 7 -7.30 17.54 -0.10
CA ILE A 7 -6.10 16.70 -0.11
C ILE A 7 -5.08 17.30 0.86
N LYS A 8 -4.91 16.66 2.03
CA LYS A 8 -4.01 17.15 3.09
C LYS A 8 -2.53 16.99 2.74
N GLY A 9 -2.15 15.86 2.14
CA GLY A 9 -0.78 15.62 1.69
C GLY A 9 -0.50 16.24 0.32
N LYS A 10 0.77 16.38 -0.03
CA LYS A 10 1.24 16.78 -1.35
C LYS A 10 2.21 15.72 -1.88
N SER A 11 2.28 15.65 -3.20
CA SER A 11 3.17 14.75 -3.90
C SER A 11 3.97 15.51 -4.95
N LEU A 12 5.23 15.12 -5.12
CA LEU A 12 6.14 15.65 -6.13
C LEU A 12 7.14 14.56 -6.52
N THR A 13 7.33 14.37 -7.83
CA THR A 13 8.32 13.43 -8.40
C THR A 13 8.32 12.04 -7.75
N GLY A 14 7.15 11.38 -7.68
CA GLY A 14 7.03 10.02 -7.12
C GLY A 14 7.06 9.92 -5.59
N THR A 15 7.19 11.04 -4.88
CA THR A 15 7.24 11.07 -3.41
C THR A 15 6.10 11.88 -2.83
N SER A 16 5.66 11.49 -1.63
CA SER A 16 4.55 12.11 -0.92
C SER A 16 4.97 12.56 0.48
N ASP A 17 4.20 13.48 1.06
CA ASP A 17 4.36 13.90 2.44
C ASP A 17 3.23 13.42 3.36
N LEU A 18 3.58 13.22 4.63
CA LEU A 18 2.64 13.06 5.73
C LEU A 18 3.04 13.99 6.87
N THR A 19 2.15 14.90 7.24
CA THR A 19 2.34 15.79 8.39
C THR A 19 1.23 15.59 9.43
N LEU A 20 1.62 15.17 10.64
CA LEU A 20 0.73 14.97 11.79
C LEU A 20 1.05 15.99 12.88
N LEU A 21 0.01 16.52 13.51
CA LEU A 21 0.13 17.47 14.60
C LEU A 21 -0.81 17.09 15.75
N ALA A 22 -0.28 16.38 16.75
CA ALA A 22 -1.04 15.81 17.85
C ALA A 22 -0.87 16.62 19.16
N PRO A 23 -1.96 17.09 19.81
CA PRO A 23 -1.88 17.77 21.10
C PRO A 23 -1.31 16.87 22.22
N ILE A 24 -0.39 17.39 23.03
CA ILE A 24 0.16 16.67 24.18
C ILE A 24 -0.81 16.78 25.36
N LEU A 25 -1.00 15.69 26.10
CA LEU A 25 -1.81 15.67 27.32
C LEU A 25 -1.36 16.75 28.31
N PRO A 26 -2.29 17.51 28.93
CA PRO A 26 -1.94 18.46 29.98
C PRO A 26 -1.55 17.74 31.29
N GLY A 27 -0.88 18.47 32.19
CA GLY A 27 -0.59 17.99 33.54
C GLY A 27 0.71 17.19 33.69
N LEU A 28 0.78 16.44 34.80
CA LEU A 28 1.93 15.63 35.20
C LEU A 28 1.73 14.17 34.82
N VAL A 29 2.83 13.52 34.47
CA VAL A 29 2.87 12.08 34.22
C VAL A 29 2.75 11.35 35.56
N PRO A 30 1.96 10.26 35.64
CA PRO A 30 2.02 9.31 36.75
C PRO A 30 3.36 8.56 36.70
N SER A 31 4.41 9.15 37.24
CA SER A 31 5.79 8.65 37.22
C SER A 31 6.48 8.81 38.56
N LEU A 32 7.66 8.19 38.73
CA LEU A 32 8.51 8.38 39.91
C LEU A 32 9.00 9.83 40.02
N ASP A 33 9.23 10.47 38.87
CA ASP A 33 9.58 11.89 38.78
C ASP A 33 8.33 12.77 38.59
N SER A 34 8.33 13.97 39.17
CA SER A 34 7.34 15.02 38.85
C SER A 34 7.67 15.71 37.53
N ILE A 35 7.26 15.12 36.41
CA ILE A 35 7.46 15.68 35.06
C ILE A 35 6.14 15.84 34.31
N THR A 36 6.10 16.79 33.38
CA THR A 36 4.98 16.95 32.45
C THR A 36 5.07 15.94 31.30
N TYR A 37 3.94 15.65 30.65
CA TYR A 37 3.91 14.85 29.42
C TYR A 37 4.81 15.43 28.32
N LYS A 38 4.88 16.76 28.21
CA LYS A 38 5.82 17.45 27.31
C LYS A 38 7.28 17.07 27.61
N THR A 39 7.68 17.18 28.87
CA THR A 39 9.06 16.83 29.29
C THR A 39 9.35 15.35 29.04
N ARG A 40 8.38 14.46 29.27
CA ARG A 40 8.49 13.03 28.96
C ARG A 40 8.78 12.79 27.48
N VAL A 41 7.98 13.34 26.57
CA VAL A 41 8.18 13.20 25.12
C VAL A 41 9.55 13.75 24.71
N LYS A 42 9.96 14.93 25.19
CA LYS A 42 11.30 15.49 24.88
C LYS A 42 12.45 14.61 25.41
N ARG A 43 12.30 13.97 26.57
CA ARG A 43 13.30 13.02 27.10
C ARG A 43 13.37 11.77 26.23
N LEU A 44 12.22 11.18 25.89
CA LEU A 44 12.12 10.01 25.02
C LEU A 44 12.74 10.26 23.64
N LEU A 45 12.38 11.36 22.97
CA LEU A 45 12.90 11.66 21.63
C LEU A 45 14.42 11.84 21.62
N ARG A 46 15.00 12.45 22.65
CA ARG A 46 16.46 12.54 22.81
C ARG A 46 17.10 11.17 23.02
N THR A 47 16.46 10.31 23.80
CA THR A 47 16.90 8.93 23.99
C THR A 47 16.90 8.15 22.66
N LEU A 48 15.82 8.23 21.88
CA LEU A 48 15.73 7.56 20.57
C LEU A 48 16.77 8.11 19.59
N GLN A 49 16.97 9.43 19.54
CA GLN A 49 18.00 10.05 18.69
C GLN A 49 19.41 9.60 19.10
N GLY A 50 19.71 9.57 20.40
CA GLY A 50 21.01 9.11 20.89
C GLY A 50 21.29 7.64 20.51
N GLY A 51 20.26 6.78 20.58
CA GLY A 51 20.35 5.40 20.11
C GLY A 51 20.68 5.33 18.61
N ARG A 52 20.00 6.13 17.78
CA ARG A 52 20.27 6.21 16.33
C ARG A 52 21.68 6.69 16.02
N VAL A 53 22.16 7.74 16.67
CA VAL A 53 23.54 8.22 16.48
C VAL A 53 24.53 7.12 16.83
N SER A 54 24.31 6.40 17.94
CA SER A 54 25.17 5.28 18.33
C SER A 54 25.18 4.15 17.30
N LEU A 55 24.03 3.80 16.72
CA LEU A 55 23.91 2.73 15.72
C LEU A 55 24.40 3.16 14.34
N HIS A 56 24.15 4.41 13.93
CA HIS A 56 24.44 4.86 12.56
C HIS A 56 25.83 5.45 12.38
N GLU A 57 26.34 6.18 13.38
CA GLU A 57 27.55 6.98 13.25
C GLU A 57 28.74 6.42 14.03
N TYR A 58 28.49 5.78 15.18
CA TYR A 58 29.55 5.21 16.01
C TYR A 58 29.86 3.75 15.67
N ALA A 59 28.83 2.93 15.46
CA ALA A 59 29.00 1.51 15.23
C ALA A 59 29.62 1.21 13.85
N ALA A 60 30.71 0.44 13.84
CA ALA A 60 31.33 -0.04 12.61
C ALA A 60 30.49 -1.13 11.91
N TYR A 61 29.67 -1.85 12.67
CA TYR A 61 28.75 -2.87 12.19
C TYR A 61 27.35 -2.57 12.71
N ARG A 62 26.33 -2.73 11.85
CA ARG A 62 24.92 -2.48 12.18
C ARG A 62 24.12 -3.78 12.22
N PRO A 63 24.13 -4.49 13.36
CA PRO A 63 23.44 -5.75 13.52
C PRO A 63 21.94 -5.61 13.86
N LEU A 64 21.49 -4.44 14.29
CA LEU A 64 20.09 -4.16 14.63
C LEU A 64 19.48 -3.30 13.53
N SER A 65 18.30 -3.67 13.02
CA SER A 65 17.60 -2.85 12.03
C SER A 65 16.85 -1.70 12.70
N ASP A 66 16.98 -0.47 12.18
CA ASP A 66 16.16 0.66 12.63
C ASP A 66 14.72 0.48 12.12
N ALA A 67 13.73 0.65 13.01
CA ALA A 67 12.32 0.49 12.68
C ALA A 67 11.85 1.31 11.46
N VAL A 68 12.48 2.45 11.18
CA VAL A 68 12.19 3.28 10.01
C VAL A 68 12.81 2.70 8.74
N GLU A 69 14.03 2.16 8.81
CA GLU A 69 14.68 1.49 7.67
C GLU A 69 13.90 0.24 7.23
N ARG A 70 13.27 -0.46 8.19
CA ARG A 70 12.40 -1.62 7.91
C ARG A 70 11.22 -1.32 7.00
N VAL A 71 10.79 -0.05 6.91
CA VAL A 71 9.71 0.40 6.02
C VAL A 71 10.15 0.41 4.56
N ALA A 72 11.44 0.64 4.30
CA ALA A 72 12.04 0.70 2.96
C ALA A 72 11.35 1.68 1.97
N ALA A 73 10.70 2.72 2.49
CA ALA A 73 10.02 3.74 1.68
C ALA A 73 10.15 5.16 2.25
N ILE A 74 10.83 5.34 3.40
CA ILE A 74 10.95 6.65 4.07
C ILE A 74 12.28 7.30 3.70
N HIS A 75 12.22 8.44 3.01
CA HIS A 75 13.40 9.26 2.70
C HIS A 75 13.89 10.02 3.91
N SER A 76 12.93 10.65 4.62
CA SER A 76 13.22 11.38 5.83
C SER A 76 11.98 11.42 6.71
N PHE A 77 12.19 11.39 8.02
CA PHE A 77 11.13 11.66 8.98
C PHE A 77 11.70 12.53 10.10
N ARG A 78 10.88 13.42 10.65
CA ARG A 78 11.25 14.31 11.75
C ARG A 78 10.13 14.34 12.77
N VAL A 79 10.52 14.28 14.04
CA VAL A 79 9.60 14.46 15.17
C VAL A 79 10.06 15.64 16.00
N ALA A 80 9.16 16.57 16.27
CA ALA A 80 9.43 17.76 17.07
C ALA A 80 8.32 18.00 18.08
N VAL A 81 8.66 18.61 19.22
CA VAL A 81 7.68 19.13 20.17
C VAL A 81 7.60 20.63 19.95
N LEU A 82 6.44 21.12 19.50
CA LEU A 82 6.19 22.54 19.26
C LEU A 82 5.82 23.24 20.56
N GLU A 83 6.49 24.35 20.81
CA GLU A 83 6.26 25.25 21.95
C GLU A 83 5.97 26.65 21.40
N PRO A 84 4.95 27.37 21.93
CA PRO A 84 4.20 27.08 23.17
C PRO A 84 2.99 26.14 23.02
N GLU A 85 2.66 25.66 21.83
CA GLU A 85 1.40 24.95 21.53
C GLU A 85 1.29 23.56 22.20
N ASN A 86 2.39 23.02 22.73
CA ASN A 86 2.48 21.70 23.33
C ASN A 86 1.92 20.60 22.41
N LYS A 87 2.41 20.54 21.17
CA LYS A 87 2.02 19.53 20.19
C LYS A 87 3.22 18.72 19.72
N VAL A 88 3.01 17.45 19.41
CA VAL A 88 3.98 16.61 18.70
C VAL A 88 3.73 16.75 17.20
N LEU A 89 4.73 17.27 16.49
CA LEU A 89 4.81 17.27 15.05
C LEU A 89 5.53 16.00 14.59
N LEU A 90 4.91 15.24 13.70
CA LEU A 90 5.61 14.27 12.85
C LEU A 90 5.50 14.77 11.41
N ALA A 91 6.61 14.87 10.70
CA ALA A 91 6.60 15.13 9.27
C ALA A 91 7.48 14.10 8.56
N VAL A 92 6.94 13.48 7.52
CA VAL A 92 7.57 12.37 6.82
C VAL A 92 7.52 12.60 5.32
N THR A 93 8.60 12.26 4.64
CA THR A 93 8.69 12.16 3.18
C THR A 93 8.92 10.70 2.81
N PHE A 94 8.08 10.18 1.92
CA PHE A 94 8.08 8.76 1.59
C PHE A 94 7.75 8.48 0.11
N ASP A 95 8.03 7.27 -0.35
CA ASP A 95 7.72 6.77 -1.68
C ASP A 95 6.26 6.30 -1.80
N GLY A 96 5.64 6.60 -2.94
CA GLY A 96 4.30 6.09 -3.24
C GLY A 96 3.17 6.88 -2.58
N THR A 97 1.99 6.26 -2.53
CA THR A 97 0.75 6.92 -2.12
C THR A 97 0.48 6.78 -0.63
N TRP A 98 -0.43 7.62 -0.11
CA TRP A 98 -0.78 7.65 1.31
C TRP A 98 -1.30 6.28 1.79
N GLU A 99 -2.20 5.63 1.05
CA GLU A 99 -2.80 4.36 1.47
C GLU A 99 -1.78 3.23 1.52
N SER A 100 -0.89 3.12 0.52
CA SER A 100 0.21 2.15 0.51
C SER A 100 1.16 2.35 1.69
N TYR A 101 1.40 3.60 2.08
CA TYR A 101 2.33 3.94 3.15
C TYR A 101 1.74 3.75 4.56
N ILE A 102 0.52 4.24 4.81
CA ILE A 102 -0.12 4.22 6.13
C ILE A 102 -0.35 2.80 6.65
N ARG A 103 -0.66 1.87 5.74
CA ARG A 103 -0.79 0.46 6.09
C ARG A 103 0.52 -0.10 6.62
N VAL A 104 1.63 0.22 5.94
CA VAL A 104 2.97 -0.23 6.32
C VAL A 104 3.41 0.39 7.65
N LEU A 105 3.11 1.67 7.89
CA LEU A 105 3.38 2.29 9.19
C LEU A 105 2.69 1.58 10.35
N TRP A 106 1.39 1.28 10.22
CA TRP A 106 0.65 0.57 11.25
C TRP A 106 1.27 -0.80 11.56
N GLN A 107 1.75 -1.51 10.54
CA GLN A 107 2.34 -2.85 10.68
C GLN A 107 3.77 -2.84 11.22
N LYS A 108 4.65 -2.01 10.66
CA LYS A 108 6.10 -2.08 10.86
C LYS A 108 6.65 -1.08 11.87
N VAL A 109 5.98 0.06 12.04
CA VAL A 109 6.45 1.18 12.87
C VAL A 109 5.48 1.49 14.00
N GLY A 110 4.36 0.77 14.07
CA GLY A 110 3.25 1.07 14.97
C GLY A 110 3.69 1.18 16.43
N THR A 111 4.52 0.26 16.91
CA THR A 111 5.13 0.24 18.26
C THR A 111 6.01 1.47 18.54
N LEU A 112 6.82 1.91 17.57
CA LEU A 112 7.63 3.14 17.67
C LEU A 112 6.73 4.37 17.70
N LEU A 113 5.66 4.40 16.89
CA LEU A 113 4.69 5.50 16.92
C LEU A 113 3.89 5.48 18.23
N ASP A 114 3.59 4.31 18.78
CA ASP A 114 2.89 4.14 20.05
C ASP A 114 3.63 4.83 21.18
N ILE A 115 4.94 4.58 21.31
CA ILE A 115 5.73 5.20 22.37
C ILE A 115 5.91 6.71 22.15
N ILE A 116 5.96 7.19 20.90
CA ILE A 116 6.06 8.62 20.59
C ILE A 116 4.75 9.35 20.94
N PHE A 117 3.60 8.77 20.59
CA PHE A 117 2.30 9.44 20.66
C PHE A 117 1.42 9.03 21.85
N CYS A 118 1.80 8.05 22.69
CA CYS A 118 1.03 7.68 23.89
C CYS A 118 0.80 8.84 24.87
N SER A 119 1.62 9.90 24.78
CA SER A 119 1.49 11.13 25.56
C SER A 119 0.57 12.18 24.92
N THR A 120 -0.17 11.84 23.87
CA THR A 120 -1.01 12.77 23.10
C THR A 120 -2.49 12.48 23.25
N GLU A 121 -3.30 13.51 23.07
CA GLU A 121 -4.75 13.45 23.22
C GLU A 121 -5.38 12.49 22.19
N GLY A 122 -6.21 11.58 22.69
CA GLY A 122 -6.99 10.67 21.85
C GLY A 122 -6.16 9.66 21.05
N TYR A 123 -4.88 9.44 21.39
CA TYR A 123 -4.04 8.46 20.70
C TYR A 123 -4.60 7.04 20.81
N VAL A 124 -4.64 6.38 19.65
CA VAL A 124 -5.07 4.99 19.49
C VAL A 124 -3.82 4.13 19.36
N VAL A 125 -3.63 3.15 20.25
CA VAL A 125 -2.45 2.28 20.26
C VAL A 125 -2.53 1.29 19.11
N SER A 126 -1.58 1.34 18.17
CA SER A 126 -1.63 0.56 16.93
C SER A 126 -1.64 -0.94 17.19
N HIS A 127 -0.92 -1.38 18.23
CA HIS A 127 -0.79 -2.79 18.57
C HIS A 127 -2.10 -3.46 18.97
N THR A 128 -3.02 -2.73 19.63
CA THR A 128 -4.28 -3.28 20.14
C THR A 128 -5.50 -2.82 19.35
N ALA A 129 -5.36 -1.81 18.49
CA ALA A 129 -6.44 -1.28 17.70
C ALA A 129 -6.47 -1.87 16.29
N SER A 130 -7.66 -1.91 15.69
CA SER A 130 -7.78 -2.21 14.27
C SER A 130 -7.12 -1.12 13.42
N PHE A 131 -6.85 -1.45 12.16
CA PHE A 131 -6.34 -0.48 11.21
C PHE A 131 -7.20 0.76 11.10
N GLU A 132 -8.51 0.55 11.02
CA GLU A 132 -9.51 1.59 10.76
C GLU A 132 -9.55 2.55 11.94
N ALA A 133 -9.50 2.04 13.17
CA ALA A 133 -9.45 2.85 14.37
C ALA A 133 -8.17 3.69 14.45
N TRP A 134 -7.01 3.09 14.16
CA TRP A 134 -5.72 3.79 14.17
C TRP A 134 -5.61 4.82 13.05
N THR A 135 -6.00 4.44 11.83
CA THR A 135 -6.01 5.32 10.65
C THR A 135 -7.00 6.47 10.83
N GLY A 136 -8.13 6.21 11.50
CA GLY A 136 -9.06 7.25 11.92
C GLY A 136 -8.39 8.29 12.82
N TRP A 137 -7.50 7.89 13.75
CA TRP A 137 -6.70 8.83 14.53
C TRP A 137 -5.71 9.60 13.66
N VAL A 138 -4.96 8.93 12.78
CA VAL A 138 -4.01 9.58 11.85
C VAL A 138 -4.71 10.67 11.04
N ARG A 139 -5.87 10.38 10.44
CA ARG A 139 -6.63 11.37 9.65
C ARG A 139 -7.11 12.57 10.47
N ARG A 140 -7.44 12.37 11.77
CA ARG A 140 -7.84 13.45 12.68
C ARG A 140 -6.69 14.41 12.98
N VAL A 141 -5.48 13.89 13.22
CA VAL A 141 -4.31 14.71 13.56
C VAL A 141 -3.49 15.14 12.34
N GLN A 142 -3.76 14.59 11.16
CA GLN A 142 -3.13 15.00 9.91
C GLN A 142 -3.54 16.44 9.59
N VAL A 143 -2.55 17.27 9.29
CA VAL A 143 -2.72 18.66 8.87
C VAL A 143 -2.43 18.81 7.38
N GLU A 144 -2.95 19.87 6.78
CA GLU A 144 -2.66 20.18 5.38
C GLU A 144 -1.24 20.70 5.21
N THR A 145 -0.50 20.10 4.29
CA THR A 145 0.80 20.61 3.82
C THR A 145 0.56 21.57 2.68
N SER A 146 0.71 22.87 2.92
CA SER A 146 0.46 23.88 1.88
C SER A 146 1.57 23.95 0.81
N PHE A 147 2.80 23.56 1.14
CA PHE A 147 3.94 23.58 0.24
C PHE A 147 4.86 22.38 0.48
N TYR A 148 5.22 21.69 -0.60
CA TYR A 148 6.07 20.50 -0.57
C TYR A 148 7.09 20.52 -1.71
N TYR A 149 8.33 20.15 -1.41
CA TYR A 149 9.41 20.08 -2.39
C TYR A 149 10.34 18.91 -2.07
N ASN A 150 10.68 18.14 -3.11
CA ASN A 150 11.64 17.05 -3.07
C ASN A 150 12.26 16.88 -4.48
N THR A 151 13.52 16.44 -4.56
CA THR A 151 14.28 16.28 -5.83
C THR A 151 14.84 14.88 -6.05
N HIS A 152 14.60 13.93 -5.14
CA HIS A 152 15.37 12.69 -5.13
C HIS A 152 15.23 11.85 -6.41
N GLY A 153 14.06 11.83 -7.06
CA GLY A 153 13.82 11.12 -8.33
C GLY A 153 14.04 9.60 -8.31
N LEU A 154 14.69 9.09 -7.26
CA LEU A 154 14.96 7.71 -6.91
C LEU A 154 14.13 7.37 -5.68
N THR A 155 13.58 6.17 -5.67
CA THR A 155 12.93 5.61 -4.48
C THR A 155 13.98 5.11 -3.47
N VAL A 156 13.57 4.87 -2.23
CA VAL A 156 14.44 4.27 -1.21
C VAL A 156 14.95 2.88 -1.65
N PRO A 157 14.14 1.99 -2.26
CA PRO A 157 14.62 0.75 -2.87
C PRO A 157 15.64 0.98 -3.99
N ASP A 158 15.45 1.98 -4.85
CA ASP A 158 16.44 2.30 -5.90
C ASP A 158 17.78 2.69 -5.27
N ALA A 159 17.78 3.51 -4.23
CA ALA A 159 18.99 3.88 -3.51
C ALA A 159 19.68 2.68 -2.83
N ALA A 160 18.90 1.70 -2.34
CA ALA A 160 19.44 0.47 -1.80
C ALA A 160 20.05 -0.43 -2.89
N TYR A 161 19.34 -0.60 -4.02
CA TYR A 161 19.80 -1.35 -5.18
C TYR A 161 21.09 -0.76 -5.75
N LEU A 162 21.12 0.55 -6.01
CA LEU A 162 22.30 1.21 -6.57
C LEU A 162 23.52 1.13 -5.65
N ARG A 163 23.34 1.17 -4.33
CA ARG A 163 24.45 0.94 -3.39
C ARG A 163 24.99 -0.48 -3.46
N GLY A 164 24.12 -1.48 -3.54
CA GLY A 164 24.53 -2.88 -3.70
C GLY A 164 25.20 -3.15 -5.03
N GLU A 165 24.69 -2.56 -6.11
CA GLU A 165 25.30 -2.59 -7.44
C GLU A 165 26.71 -1.97 -7.42
N GLU A 166 26.86 -0.81 -6.76
CA GLU A 166 28.15 -0.13 -6.61
C GLU A 166 29.17 -0.97 -5.84
N GLU A 167 28.74 -1.62 -4.76
CA GLU A 167 29.57 -2.53 -3.97
C GLU A 167 30.05 -3.74 -4.79
N ILE A 168 29.17 -4.33 -5.62
CA ILE A 168 29.53 -5.41 -6.54
C ILE A 168 30.64 -4.96 -7.49
N HIS A 169 30.54 -3.76 -8.06
CA HIS A 169 31.55 -3.25 -9.01
C HIS A 169 32.87 -2.82 -8.34
N ARG A 170 32.83 -2.41 -7.06
CA ARG A 170 34.07 -2.15 -6.29
C ARG A 170 34.79 -3.43 -5.90
N THR A 171 34.06 -4.54 -5.78
CA THR A 171 34.62 -5.81 -5.33
C THR A 171 35.37 -6.48 -6.49
N PRO A 172 36.61 -6.95 -6.30
CA PRO A 172 37.35 -7.65 -7.34
C PRO A 172 36.52 -8.83 -7.88
N ALA A 173 36.37 -8.89 -9.21
CA ALA A 173 35.58 -9.94 -9.84
C ALA A 173 36.14 -11.33 -9.49
N GLY A 174 35.24 -12.22 -9.06
CA GLY A 174 35.52 -13.65 -8.90
C GLY A 174 35.24 -14.42 -10.20
N ASP A 175 34.78 -15.68 -10.07
CA ASP A 175 34.46 -16.54 -11.23
C ASP A 175 33.25 -16.03 -12.05
N THR A 176 32.35 -15.27 -11.42
CA THR A 176 31.19 -14.68 -12.09
C THR A 176 31.48 -13.21 -12.41
N PRO A 177 31.25 -12.75 -13.66
CA PRO A 177 31.43 -11.34 -14.01
C PRO A 177 30.52 -10.43 -13.16
N ASN A 178 31.08 -9.30 -12.72
CA ASN A 178 30.36 -8.32 -11.90
C ASN A 178 29.07 -7.83 -12.57
N ASP A 179 29.05 -7.62 -13.90
CA ASP A 179 27.85 -7.23 -14.65
C ASP A 179 26.71 -8.25 -14.51
N LEU A 180 27.03 -9.54 -14.52
CA LEU A 180 26.05 -10.61 -14.35
C LEU A 180 25.55 -10.67 -12.90
N LEU A 181 26.42 -10.42 -11.93
CA LEU A 181 26.05 -10.32 -10.52
C LEU A 181 25.15 -9.10 -10.27
N ALA A 182 25.46 -7.95 -10.85
CA ALA A 182 24.67 -6.73 -10.79
C ALA A 182 23.28 -6.92 -11.40
N THR A 183 23.20 -7.57 -12.57
CA THR A 183 21.91 -7.88 -13.24
C THR A 183 21.03 -8.81 -12.39
N ARG A 184 21.63 -9.71 -11.62
CA ARG A 184 20.93 -10.65 -10.72
C ARG A 184 20.76 -10.10 -9.29
N HIS A 185 21.29 -8.92 -9.01
CA HIS A 185 21.25 -8.34 -7.68
C HIS A 185 19.81 -8.01 -7.29
N VAL A 186 19.45 -8.34 -6.06
CA VAL A 186 18.18 -7.93 -5.46
C VAL A 186 18.52 -7.25 -4.13
N ALA A 187 18.05 -6.02 -3.97
CA ALA A 187 18.21 -5.28 -2.73
C ALA A 187 17.46 -6.04 -1.62
N ARG A 188 18.20 -6.46 -0.59
CA ARG A 188 17.64 -7.14 0.59
C ARG A 188 17.05 -6.11 1.56
N SER A 189 16.03 -6.51 2.32
CA SER A 189 15.47 -5.63 3.35
C SER A 189 16.42 -5.48 4.54
N ALA A 190 16.36 -4.34 5.24
CA ALA A 190 17.14 -4.13 6.46
C ALA A 190 16.83 -5.18 7.54
N GLU A 191 15.58 -5.64 7.61
CA GLU A 191 15.14 -6.71 8.53
C GLU A 191 15.84 -8.03 8.22
N ASP A 192 15.86 -8.45 6.95
CA ASP A 192 16.46 -9.73 6.55
C ASP A 192 17.97 -9.74 6.83
N ILE A 193 18.64 -8.62 6.55
CA ILE A 193 20.07 -8.45 6.78
C ILE A 193 20.38 -8.54 8.29
N ALA A 194 19.67 -7.77 9.12
CA ALA A 194 19.88 -7.74 10.56
C ALA A 194 19.51 -9.08 11.22
N TRP A 195 18.41 -9.70 10.78
CA TRP A 195 17.96 -10.99 11.31
C TRP A 195 18.95 -12.11 11.00
N GLU A 196 19.46 -12.22 9.77
CA GLU A 196 20.49 -13.21 9.42
C GLU A 196 21.80 -12.97 10.19
N ALA A 197 22.24 -11.71 10.31
CA ALA A 197 23.40 -11.34 11.09
C ALA A 197 23.26 -11.78 12.56
N SER A 198 22.05 -11.69 13.11
CA SER A 198 21.76 -12.10 14.49
C SER A 198 21.71 -13.61 14.73
N GLN A 199 21.61 -14.43 13.67
CA GLN A 199 21.60 -15.90 13.80
C GLN A 199 22.99 -16.54 13.68
N THR A 200 23.96 -15.84 13.11
CA THR A 200 25.30 -16.38 12.88
C THR A 200 26.25 -16.05 14.05
N ARG A 201 27.07 -17.01 14.48
CA ARG A 201 28.10 -16.78 15.51
C ARG A 201 29.35 -16.16 14.93
N THR A 202 29.20 -14.94 14.45
CA THR A 202 30.28 -14.13 13.90
C THR A 202 30.75 -13.11 14.94
N PRO A 203 31.93 -12.48 14.78
CA PRO A 203 32.30 -11.32 15.57
C PRO A 203 31.22 -10.21 15.57
N GLY A 204 30.40 -10.12 14.51
CA GLY A 204 29.27 -9.21 14.41
C GLY A 204 28.16 -9.48 15.43
N SER A 205 27.93 -10.73 15.85
CA SER A 205 26.89 -11.05 16.84
C SER A 205 27.29 -10.69 18.28
N LEU A 206 28.59 -10.70 18.60
CA LEU A 206 29.09 -10.16 19.88
C LEU A 206 28.89 -8.65 19.97
N GLU A 207 29.15 -7.94 18.87
CA GLU A 207 28.90 -6.51 18.80
C GLU A 207 27.40 -6.20 18.87
N ALA A 208 26.56 -7.02 18.24
CA ALA A 208 25.11 -6.96 18.36
C ALA A 208 24.63 -7.10 19.81
N LEU A 209 25.19 -8.07 20.53
CA LEU A 209 24.88 -8.28 21.95
C LEU A 209 25.26 -7.04 22.77
N ARG A 210 26.44 -6.46 22.52
CA ARG A 210 26.93 -5.25 23.21
C ARG A 210 26.01 -4.05 22.94
N GLN A 211 25.69 -3.78 21.68
CA GLN A 211 24.82 -2.66 21.28
C GLN A 211 23.39 -2.84 21.78
N GLY A 212 22.87 -4.06 21.73
CA GLY A 212 21.57 -4.40 22.28
C GLY A 212 21.50 -4.18 23.80
N LEU A 213 22.54 -4.55 24.56
CA LEU A 213 22.62 -4.27 26.00
C LEU A 213 22.68 -2.78 26.33
N GLN A 214 23.43 -2.00 25.54
CA GLN A 214 23.49 -0.54 25.71
C GLN A 214 22.12 0.10 25.45
N SER A 215 21.48 -0.29 24.34
CA SER A 215 20.14 0.18 23.98
C SER A 215 19.10 -0.22 25.02
N LEU A 216 19.13 -1.48 25.49
CA LEU A 216 18.29 -1.98 26.56
C LEU A 216 18.47 -1.18 27.86
N ALA A 217 19.70 -0.86 28.24
CA ALA A 217 19.96 -0.07 29.45
C ALA A 217 19.36 1.34 29.36
N VAL A 218 19.42 1.96 28.18
CA VAL A 218 18.85 3.31 27.96
C VAL A 218 17.33 3.26 27.91
N LEU A 219 16.74 2.25 27.24
CA LEU A 219 15.29 2.05 27.18
C LEU A 219 14.71 1.71 28.55
N PHE A 220 15.38 0.87 29.33
CA PHE A 220 14.96 0.51 30.68
C PHE A 220 14.89 1.72 31.61
N ARG A 221 15.76 2.73 31.46
CA ARG A 221 15.66 4.00 32.23
C ARG A 221 14.37 4.77 31.96
N GLN A 222 13.71 4.53 30.83
CA GLN A 222 12.42 5.16 30.56
C GLN A 222 11.29 4.61 31.45
N THR A 223 11.49 3.47 32.12
CA THR A 223 10.51 2.87 33.06
C THR A 223 10.20 3.78 34.24
N ASP A 224 11.10 4.70 34.60
CA ASP A 224 10.85 5.72 35.62
C ASP A 224 9.71 6.68 35.21
N THR A 225 9.50 6.84 33.90
CA THR A 225 8.50 7.75 33.28
C THR A 225 7.37 7.01 32.55
N HIS A 226 7.50 5.70 32.40
CA HIS A 226 6.53 4.77 31.82
C HIS A 226 6.46 3.55 32.74
N LEU A 227 5.77 3.71 33.87
CA LEU A 227 5.83 2.76 34.98
C LEU A 227 5.42 1.34 34.54
N PRO A 228 6.21 0.30 34.87
CA PRO A 228 5.84 -1.08 34.60
C PRO A 228 4.47 -1.45 35.21
N GLY A 229 3.68 -2.27 34.49
CA GLY A 229 2.32 -2.66 34.91
C GLY A 229 1.26 -1.59 34.67
N THR A 230 1.62 -0.46 34.04
CA THR A 230 0.67 0.53 33.55
C THR A 230 0.56 0.46 32.02
N ARG A 231 -0.51 1.02 31.45
CA ARG A 231 -0.69 1.14 30.00
C ARG A 231 0.53 1.73 29.29
N ASP A 232 1.13 2.77 29.86
CA ASP A 232 2.29 3.45 29.28
C ASP A 232 3.56 2.60 29.39
N GLY A 233 3.71 1.85 30.49
CA GLY A 233 4.79 0.87 30.66
C GLY A 233 4.72 -0.27 29.65
N ASP A 234 3.52 -0.76 29.34
CA ASP A 234 3.32 -1.79 28.33
C ASP A 234 3.67 -1.28 26.93
N VAL A 235 3.35 -0.02 26.61
CA VAL A 235 3.76 0.64 25.36
C VAL A 235 5.28 0.72 25.27
N LEU A 236 5.96 1.18 26.32
CA LEU A 236 7.43 1.24 26.35
C LEU A 236 8.04 -0.15 26.14
N LYS A 237 7.53 -1.16 26.85
CA LYS A 237 8.05 -2.52 26.79
C LYS A 237 7.87 -3.14 25.40
N ARG A 238 6.70 -2.96 24.77
CA ARG A 238 6.48 -3.40 23.38
C ARG A 238 7.42 -2.71 22.39
N ALA A 239 7.57 -1.39 22.49
CA ALA A 239 8.49 -0.65 21.65
C ALA A 239 9.95 -1.11 21.85
N ALA A 240 10.36 -1.37 23.09
CA ALA A 240 11.71 -1.87 23.38
C ALA A 240 11.95 -3.26 22.80
N ARG A 241 10.97 -4.16 22.87
CA ARG A 241 11.05 -5.50 22.27
C ARG A 241 11.17 -5.41 20.75
N ASP A 242 10.38 -4.55 20.11
CA ASP A 242 10.43 -4.39 18.65
C ASP A 242 11.74 -3.72 18.17
N LEU A 243 12.24 -2.70 18.89
CA LEU A 243 13.53 -2.07 18.60
C LEU A 243 14.73 -2.99 18.85
N LEU A 244 14.54 -4.06 19.63
CA LEU A 244 15.57 -5.04 20.00
C LEU A 244 15.24 -6.45 19.46
N ALA A 245 14.47 -6.54 18.38
CA ALA A 245 13.99 -7.78 17.80
C ALA A 245 15.12 -8.79 17.55
N GLU A 246 16.26 -8.32 17.04
CA GLU A 246 17.43 -9.12 16.70
C GLU A 246 18.35 -9.39 17.91
N PHE A 247 18.29 -8.55 18.95
CA PHE A 247 19.05 -8.74 20.18
C PHE A 247 18.46 -9.86 21.05
N MET A 248 17.13 -9.98 21.11
CA MET A 248 16.47 -10.93 22.01
C MET A 248 16.85 -12.39 21.75
N PRO A 249 16.87 -12.91 20.49
CA PRO A 249 17.32 -14.27 20.20
C PRO A 249 18.76 -14.52 20.66
N LEU A 250 19.65 -13.56 20.44
CA LEU A 250 21.06 -13.64 20.84
C LEU A 250 21.22 -13.68 22.37
N ALA A 251 20.54 -12.78 23.07
CA ALA A 251 20.63 -12.69 24.53
C ALA A 251 20.05 -13.93 25.25
N ASN A 252 19.12 -14.61 24.58
CA ASN A 252 18.43 -15.80 25.10
C ASN A 252 18.97 -17.13 24.51
N ASP A 253 20.01 -17.11 23.65
CA ASP A 253 20.58 -18.34 23.08
C ASP A 253 21.15 -19.23 24.20
N PRO A 254 20.61 -20.45 24.40
CA PRO A 254 21.10 -21.36 25.45
C PRO A 254 22.55 -21.80 25.23
N LYS A 255 23.07 -21.63 24.02
CA LYS A 255 24.42 -22.01 23.63
C LYS A 255 25.38 -20.81 23.60
N LEU A 256 24.98 -19.63 24.11
CA LEU A 256 25.88 -18.49 24.33
C LEU A 256 26.98 -18.87 25.32
N GLU A 257 28.23 -18.51 25.05
CA GLU A 257 29.38 -18.90 25.89
C GLU A 257 29.20 -18.43 27.35
N PRO A 258 29.46 -19.29 28.35
CA PRO A 258 29.26 -18.96 29.77
C PRO A 258 30.02 -17.71 30.23
N ASP A 259 31.21 -17.47 29.69
CA ASP A 259 32.06 -16.33 30.03
C ASP A 259 31.48 -14.99 29.57
N ILE A 260 30.58 -15.01 28.59
CA ILE A 260 29.82 -13.84 28.13
C ILE A 260 28.45 -13.79 28.83
N ALA A 261 27.76 -14.93 28.88
CA ALA A 261 26.40 -15.03 29.39
C ALA A 261 26.31 -14.70 30.89
N ASN A 262 27.25 -15.18 31.72
CA ASN A 262 27.20 -15.02 33.17
C ASN A 262 27.40 -13.56 33.60
N PRO A 263 28.44 -12.82 33.14
CA PRO A 263 28.59 -11.40 33.48
C PRO A 263 27.44 -10.54 32.96
N MET A 264 26.93 -10.84 31.77
CA MET A 264 25.76 -10.16 31.20
C MET A 264 24.54 -10.31 32.10
N LYS A 265 24.17 -11.55 32.45
CA LYS A 265 23.01 -11.84 33.31
C LYS A 265 23.17 -11.23 34.70
N ALA A 266 24.37 -11.26 35.27
CA ALA A 266 24.65 -10.65 36.56
C ALA A 266 24.48 -9.12 36.52
N ARG A 267 25.03 -8.45 35.51
CA ARG A 267 25.03 -6.98 35.40
C ARG A 267 23.70 -6.39 34.94
N PHE A 268 22.98 -7.07 34.06
CA PHE A 268 21.75 -6.59 33.42
C PHE A 268 20.51 -7.39 33.83
N SER A 269 20.54 -8.07 34.97
CA SER A 269 19.46 -8.95 35.46
C SER A 269 18.09 -8.29 35.43
N ARG A 270 17.96 -7.07 35.96
CA ARG A 270 16.70 -6.33 36.02
C ARG A 270 16.19 -5.96 34.62
N GLN A 271 17.09 -5.51 33.76
CA GLN A 271 16.76 -5.08 32.41
C GLN A 271 16.31 -6.27 31.54
N LEU A 272 17.04 -7.39 31.63
CA LEU A 272 16.71 -8.62 30.91
C LEU A 272 15.40 -9.23 31.43
N ALA A 273 15.16 -9.23 32.74
CA ALA A 273 13.89 -9.71 33.31
C ALA A 273 12.69 -8.84 32.87
N TRP A 274 12.90 -7.52 32.78
CA TRP A 274 11.88 -6.61 32.28
C TRP A 274 11.57 -6.83 30.79
N LEU A 275 12.59 -7.07 29.97
CA LEU A 275 12.41 -7.32 28.53
C LEU A 275 11.77 -8.68 28.24
N ASN A 276 12.13 -9.72 29.02
CA ASN A 276 11.76 -11.12 28.82
C ASN A 276 10.73 -11.63 29.86
N SER A 277 9.69 -10.86 30.19
CA SER A 277 8.73 -11.35 31.19
C SER A 277 7.96 -12.57 30.66
N ALA A 278 7.57 -13.49 31.56
CA ALA A 278 6.97 -14.77 31.19
C ALA A 278 5.64 -14.65 30.42
N ASP A 279 4.94 -13.53 30.60
CA ASP A 279 3.67 -13.24 29.91
C ASP A 279 3.87 -12.78 28.45
N ASP A 280 5.11 -12.49 28.05
CA ASP A 280 5.41 -12.05 26.69
C ASP A 280 5.72 -13.25 25.77
N GLY A 281 5.09 -13.30 24.60
CA GLY A 281 5.40 -14.31 23.58
C GLY A 281 6.85 -14.26 23.10
N THR A 282 7.30 -15.29 22.39
CA THR A 282 8.62 -15.28 21.74
C THR A 282 8.64 -14.27 20.58
N PRO A 283 9.74 -13.55 20.36
CA PRO A 283 9.90 -12.72 19.18
C PRO A 283 9.75 -13.59 17.92
N GLU A 284 8.83 -13.20 17.03
CA GLU A 284 8.63 -13.89 15.76
C GLU A 284 9.59 -13.33 14.69
N PRO A 285 9.97 -14.13 13.68
CA PRO A 285 10.73 -13.63 12.55
C PRO A 285 9.96 -12.51 11.82
N PRO A 286 10.68 -11.65 11.06
CA PRO A 286 10.05 -10.59 10.28
C PRO A 286 8.91 -11.14 9.40
N ARG A 287 7.68 -10.66 9.66
CA ARG A 287 6.43 -10.94 8.93
C ARG A 287 6.26 -12.43 8.56
N PRO A 288 5.74 -13.29 9.44
CA PRO A 288 5.28 -14.62 9.02
C PRO A 288 4.23 -14.45 7.92
N VAL A 289 4.47 -15.04 6.75
CA VAL A 289 3.47 -15.07 5.67
C VAL A 289 2.32 -15.94 6.17
N PRO A 290 1.09 -15.41 6.29
CA PRO A 290 -0.04 -16.21 6.71
C PRO A 290 -0.23 -17.40 5.77
N VAL A 291 -0.59 -18.57 6.34
CA VAL A 291 -0.92 -19.74 5.53
C VAL A 291 -2.19 -19.43 4.74
N LEU A 292 -2.05 -19.41 3.41
CA LEU A 292 -3.16 -19.15 2.50
C LEU A 292 -4.03 -20.42 2.31
N PRO A 293 -5.36 -20.29 2.19
CA PRO A 293 -6.25 -21.42 1.93
C PRO A 293 -6.03 -22.00 0.54
N ASP A 294 -5.90 -23.32 0.42
CA ASP A 294 -5.45 -24.02 -0.81
C ASP A 294 -6.24 -23.70 -2.09
N GLN A 295 -7.50 -23.32 -1.94
CA GLN A 295 -8.38 -22.95 -3.04
C GLN A 295 -8.98 -21.56 -2.84
N ALA A 296 -9.24 -20.88 -3.95
CA ALA A 296 -9.97 -19.62 -3.93
C ALA A 296 -11.41 -19.80 -3.42
N ASP A 297 -11.96 -18.79 -2.74
CA ASP A 297 -13.35 -18.78 -2.32
C ASP A 297 -14.28 -18.61 -3.54
N VAL A 298 -14.86 -19.71 -4.00
CA VAL A 298 -15.73 -19.74 -5.18
C VAL A 298 -17.15 -19.25 -4.90
N THR A 299 -17.54 -19.09 -3.63
CA THR A 299 -18.94 -18.76 -3.26
C THR A 299 -19.38 -17.39 -3.79
N MET A 300 -18.41 -16.50 -4.02
CA MET A 300 -18.63 -15.13 -4.52
C MET A 300 -18.54 -15.01 -6.05
N TYR A 301 -18.29 -16.08 -6.79
CA TYR A 301 -18.07 -16.01 -8.23
C TYR A 301 -19.29 -15.51 -9.02
N ALA A 302 -20.51 -15.71 -8.50
CA ALA A 302 -21.72 -15.18 -9.11
C ALA A 302 -21.85 -13.66 -8.95
N ASP A 303 -21.27 -13.09 -7.89
CA ASP A 303 -21.31 -11.65 -7.58
C ASP A 303 -20.06 -10.90 -8.04
N LEU A 304 -19.11 -11.59 -8.67
CA LEU A 304 -17.84 -11.03 -9.12
C LEU A 304 -17.80 -10.98 -10.64
N GLN A 305 -17.47 -9.81 -11.20
CA GLN A 305 -17.22 -9.67 -12.63
C GLN A 305 -16.03 -10.56 -13.06
N ALA A 306 -16.20 -11.35 -14.13
CA ALA A 306 -15.12 -12.11 -14.73
C ALA A 306 -14.04 -11.19 -15.32
N GLY A 307 -12.83 -11.70 -15.51
CA GLY A 307 -11.69 -10.89 -15.94
C GLY A 307 -10.89 -10.28 -14.79
N ILE A 308 -11.38 -10.39 -13.54
CA ILE A 308 -10.66 -9.92 -12.34
C ILE A 308 -9.78 -11.04 -11.77
N LEU A 309 -10.33 -12.25 -11.61
CA LEU A 309 -9.56 -13.40 -11.08
C LEU A 309 -9.07 -14.32 -12.19
N ARG A 310 -9.82 -14.39 -13.30
CA ARG A 310 -9.47 -15.23 -14.45
C ARG A 310 -9.53 -14.43 -15.75
N PRO A 311 -8.54 -14.58 -16.64
CA PRO A 311 -8.54 -13.88 -17.92
C PRO A 311 -9.62 -14.44 -18.85
N TYR A 312 -10.01 -13.62 -19.82
CA TYR A 312 -10.79 -14.08 -20.96
C TYR A 312 -9.85 -14.63 -22.04
N VAL A 313 -9.90 -15.94 -22.27
CA VAL A 313 -8.95 -16.65 -23.14
C VAL A 313 -9.29 -16.45 -24.63
N ASP A 314 -10.55 -16.61 -25.03
CA ASP A 314 -10.92 -16.69 -26.44
C ASP A 314 -11.38 -15.35 -27.05
N MET A 315 -11.18 -14.23 -26.35
CA MET A 315 -11.61 -12.91 -26.82
C MET A 315 -10.53 -12.26 -27.69
N THR A 316 -10.87 -11.91 -28.93
CA THR A 316 -9.93 -11.36 -29.93
C THR A 316 -10.20 -9.91 -30.26
N HIS A 317 -11.47 -9.49 -30.22
CA HIS A 317 -11.93 -8.14 -30.52
C HIS A 317 -12.68 -7.56 -29.32
N GLY A 318 -12.68 -6.24 -29.19
CA GLY A 318 -13.42 -5.57 -28.14
C GLY A 318 -13.46 -4.06 -28.30
N CYS A 319 -14.10 -3.42 -27.34
CA CYS A 319 -14.09 -1.98 -27.21
C CYS A 319 -14.25 -1.55 -25.75
N ALA A 320 -13.72 -0.36 -25.43
CA ALA A 320 -14.05 0.36 -24.21
C ALA A 320 -14.96 1.55 -24.57
N LEU A 321 -16.13 1.59 -23.96
CA LEU A 321 -17.14 2.63 -24.13
C LEU A 321 -17.01 3.65 -23.00
N LEU A 322 -16.68 4.90 -23.33
CA LEU A 322 -16.57 5.98 -22.35
C LEU A 322 -17.90 6.74 -22.30
N ILE A 323 -18.55 6.76 -21.15
CA ILE A 323 -19.95 7.21 -21.03
C ILE A 323 -20.06 8.34 -20.01
N ALA A 324 -20.81 9.38 -20.35
CA ALA A 324 -21.29 10.39 -19.42
C ALA A 324 -22.75 10.10 -19.03
N VAL A 325 -23.05 10.36 -17.77
CA VAL A 325 -24.39 10.36 -17.17
C VAL A 325 -24.78 11.80 -16.90
N ASP A 326 -25.81 12.29 -17.59
CA ASP A 326 -26.36 13.63 -17.40
C ASP A 326 -27.59 13.63 -16.47
N ASP A 327 -28.29 12.50 -16.39
CA ASP A 327 -29.45 12.27 -15.53
C ASP A 327 -29.26 11.01 -14.67
N PRO A 328 -29.34 11.11 -13.32
CA PRO A 328 -29.12 9.95 -12.44
C PRO A 328 -30.10 8.80 -12.67
N LEU A 329 -31.36 9.09 -13.02
CA LEU A 329 -32.37 8.05 -13.26
C LEU A 329 -32.07 7.30 -14.56
N ALA A 330 -31.72 8.01 -15.63
CA ALA A 330 -31.25 7.38 -16.87
C ALA A 330 -29.98 6.55 -16.64
N GLY A 331 -29.07 7.01 -15.77
CA GLY A 331 -27.88 6.27 -15.36
C GLY A 331 -28.21 4.97 -14.62
N ALA A 332 -29.16 5.01 -13.69
CA ALA A 332 -29.63 3.83 -12.97
C ALA A 332 -30.28 2.80 -13.93
N LEU A 333 -31.13 3.25 -14.86
CA LEU A 333 -31.75 2.38 -15.86
C LEU A 333 -30.71 1.72 -16.78
N LEU A 334 -29.68 2.46 -17.20
CA LEU A 334 -28.57 1.89 -17.96
C LEU A 334 -27.82 0.83 -17.14
N LEU A 335 -27.57 1.09 -15.86
CA LEU A 335 -26.91 0.11 -14.99
C LEU A 335 -27.73 -1.17 -14.81
N ASP A 336 -29.06 -1.07 -14.69
CA ASP A 336 -29.94 -2.24 -14.63
C ASP A 336 -29.84 -3.08 -15.92
N GLU A 337 -29.84 -2.43 -17.08
CA GLU A 337 -29.65 -3.11 -18.37
C GLU A 337 -28.26 -3.77 -18.47
N LEU A 338 -27.20 -3.06 -18.07
CA LEU A 338 -25.84 -3.58 -18.09
C LEU A 338 -25.67 -4.74 -17.10
N LEU A 339 -26.25 -4.66 -15.90
CA LEU A 339 -26.15 -5.69 -14.86
C LEU A 339 -26.69 -7.04 -15.35
N ALA A 340 -27.75 -7.03 -16.15
CA ALA A 340 -28.31 -8.24 -16.76
C ALA A 340 -27.35 -8.92 -17.76
N ARG A 341 -26.32 -8.20 -18.21
CA ARG A 341 -25.36 -8.61 -19.25
C ARG A 341 -23.93 -8.79 -18.73
N VAL A 342 -23.63 -8.28 -17.53
CA VAL A 342 -22.32 -8.42 -16.90
C VAL A 342 -21.93 -9.89 -16.84
N THR A 343 -20.73 -10.19 -17.32
CA THR A 343 -20.18 -11.53 -17.28
C THR A 343 -19.53 -11.76 -15.92
N THR A 344 -19.94 -12.82 -15.22
CA THR A 344 -19.47 -13.11 -13.86
C THR A 344 -18.40 -14.20 -13.87
N GLU A 345 -17.61 -14.31 -12.80
CA GLU A 345 -16.61 -15.37 -12.61
C GLU A 345 -17.22 -16.78 -12.58
N ALA A 346 -18.52 -16.89 -12.27
CA ALA A 346 -19.27 -18.14 -12.35
C ALA A 346 -19.55 -18.55 -13.82
N THR A 347 -19.52 -17.60 -14.75
CA THR A 347 -19.78 -17.84 -16.16
C THR A 347 -18.55 -18.42 -16.87
N ARG A 348 -18.79 -19.33 -17.81
CA ARG A 348 -17.81 -19.75 -18.83
C ARG A 348 -18.35 -19.34 -20.19
N PRO A 349 -17.91 -18.20 -20.74
CA PRO A 349 -18.33 -17.76 -22.07
C PRO A 349 -18.05 -18.86 -23.09
N LYS A 350 -19.02 -19.14 -23.97
CA LYS A 350 -18.83 -20.04 -25.11
C LYS A 350 -18.01 -19.32 -26.18
N ASP A 351 -17.43 -20.07 -27.11
CA ASP A 351 -16.82 -19.48 -28.29
C ASP A 351 -17.81 -18.58 -29.04
N GLY A 352 -17.36 -17.42 -29.48
CA GLY A 352 -18.22 -16.40 -30.09
C GLY A 352 -19.11 -15.58 -29.14
N ALA A 353 -19.16 -15.89 -27.84
CA ALA A 353 -19.99 -15.14 -26.90
C ALA A 353 -19.41 -13.75 -26.62
N GLU A 354 -20.29 -12.76 -26.50
CA GLU A 354 -19.93 -11.46 -25.96
C GLU A 354 -19.70 -11.56 -24.45
N VAL A 355 -18.68 -10.86 -23.97
CA VAL A 355 -18.45 -10.65 -22.53
C VAL A 355 -18.43 -9.17 -22.22
N LEU A 356 -18.95 -8.83 -21.04
CA LEU A 356 -19.18 -7.46 -20.62
C LEU A 356 -18.67 -7.22 -19.19
N ASN A 357 -17.92 -6.14 -19.03
CA ASN A 357 -17.55 -5.59 -17.73
C ASN A 357 -17.94 -4.11 -17.62
N VAL A 358 -18.26 -3.67 -16.41
CA VAL A 358 -18.59 -2.27 -16.10
C VAL A 358 -17.69 -1.76 -14.99
N ALA A 359 -17.13 -0.57 -15.19
CA ALA A 359 -16.44 0.19 -14.16
C ALA A 359 -17.08 1.58 -14.00
N VAL A 360 -17.12 2.08 -12.78
CA VAL A 360 -17.68 3.39 -12.43
C VAL A 360 -16.56 4.28 -11.89
N SER A 361 -16.44 5.50 -12.38
CA SER A 361 -15.48 6.47 -11.84
C SER A 361 -16.04 7.14 -10.58
N TYR A 362 -15.18 7.83 -9.82
CA TYR A 362 -15.62 8.60 -8.65
C TYR A 362 -16.66 9.67 -9.00
N GLU A 363 -16.43 10.41 -10.09
CA GLU A 363 -17.42 11.39 -10.60
C GLU A 363 -18.67 10.69 -11.14
N GLY A 364 -18.54 9.46 -11.67
CA GLY A 364 -19.68 8.65 -12.08
C GLY A 364 -20.58 8.25 -10.91
N LEU A 365 -20.01 7.81 -9.79
CA LEU A 365 -20.78 7.53 -8.57
C LEU A 365 -21.53 8.77 -8.08
N ARG A 366 -20.90 9.94 -8.13
CA ARG A 366 -21.56 11.22 -7.82
C ARG A 366 -22.69 11.51 -8.81
N ALA A 367 -22.46 11.35 -10.11
CA ALA A 367 -23.46 11.57 -11.16
C ALA A 367 -24.65 10.60 -11.06
N LEU A 368 -24.44 9.42 -10.49
CA LEU A 368 -25.48 8.43 -10.18
C LEU A 368 -26.24 8.74 -8.87
N GLY A 369 -25.83 9.78 -8.13
CA GLY A 369 -26.57 10.29 -6.97
C GLY A 369 -26.04 9.87 -5.61
N LEU A 370 -24.83 9.28 -5.51
CA LEU A 370 -24.22 9.01 -4.20
C LEU A 370 -23.94 10.32 -3.45
N SER A 371 -24.20 10.32 -2.16
CA SER A 371 -23.95 11.46 -1.28
C SER A 371 -22.45 11.68 -1.04
N GLU A 372 -22.05 12.92 -0.71
CA GLU A 372 -20.65 13.21 -0.36
C GLU A 372 -20.16 12.40 0.85
N THR A 373 -21.07 12.00 1.76
CA THR A 373 -20.75 11.14 2.90
C THR A 373 -20.39 9.72 2.45
N GLU A 374 -21.12 9.15 1.49
CA GLU A 374 -20.80 7.84 0.91
C GLU A 374 -19.52 7.91 0.06
N LEU A 375 -19.38 8.96 -0.74
CA LEU A 375 -18.20 9.23 -1.55
C LEU A 375 -16.93 9.38 -0.71
N ALA A 376 -17.03 9.90 0.52
CA ALA A 376 -15.90 10.04 1.43
C ALA A 376 -15.35 8.70 1.96
N LEU A 377 -16.10 7.60 1.81
CA LEU A 377 -15.67 6.26 2.23
C LEU A 377 -14.67 5.61 1.26
N PHE A 378 -14.58 6.12 0.02
CA PHE A 378 -13.67 5.56 -0.98
C PHE A 378 -12.20 5.95 -0.71
N PRO A 379 -11.23 5.14 -1.17
CA PRO A 379 -9.80 5.45 -1.07
C PRO A 379 -9.47 6.82 -1.63
N GLN A 380 -8.50 7.53 -1.03
CA GLN A 380 -8.11 8.86 -1.47
C GLN A 380 -7.70 8.88 -2.95
N GLU A 381 -6.94 7.89 -3.39
CA GLU A 381 -6.48 7.80 -4.77
C GLU A 381 -7.59 7.68 -5.80
N PHE A 382 -8.67 6.97 -5.44
CA PHE A 382 -9.84 6.84 -6.29
C PHE A 382 -10.62 8.17 -6.36
N ARG A 383 -10.69 8.90 -5.25
CA ARG A 383 -11.31 10.23 -5.16
C ARG A 383 -10.51 11.29 -5.95
N GLU A 384 -9.19 11.21 -5.91
CA GLU A 384 -8.28 12.12 -6.65
C GLU A 384 -8.33 11.90 -8.17
N GLY A 385 -8.47 10.64 -8.61
CA GLY A 385 -8.39 10.26 -10.01
C GLY A 385 -6.94 10.10 -10.49
N MET A 386 -6.77 9.58 -11.71
CA MET A 386 -5.46 9.24 -12.27
C MET A 386 -4.66 10.48 -12.69
N GLU A 387 -5.33 11.45 -13.32
CA GLU A 387 -4.70 12.69 -13.81
C GLU A 387 -4.04 13.51 -12.70
N ALA A 388 -4.75 13.70 -11.56
CA ALA A 388 -4.20 14.42 -10.41
C ALA A 388 -2.98 13.72 -9.80
N ARG A 389 -2.87 12.40 -10.00
CA ARG A 389 -1.78 11.55 -9.48
C ARG A 389 -0.66 11.30 -10.49
N ALA A 390 -0.64 11.98 -11.63
CA ALA A 390 0.39 11.80 -12.67
C ALA A 390 1.83 11.90 -12.13
N SER A 391 2.08 12.78 -11.16
CA SER A 391 3.41 12.89 -10.53
C SER A 391 3.83 11.63 -9.76
N MET A 392 2.87 10.85 -9.26
CA MET A 392 3.10 9.58 -8.58
C MET A 392 3.26 8.42 -9.55
N LEU A 393 2.58 8.50 -10.70
CA LEU A 393 2.61 7.47 -11.74
C LEU A 393 3.85 7.54 -12.64
N GLY A 394 4.58 8.66 -12.60
CA GLY A 394 5.77 8.87 -13.45
C GLY A 394 5.49 9.65 -14.74
N ASP A 395 4.29 10.22 -14.87
CA ASP A 395 3.83 10.98 -16.03
C ASP A 395 4.43 12.40 -16.03
N PHE A 396 5.73 12.45 -16.30
CA PHE A 396 6.51 13.68 -16.29
C PHE A 396 6.76 14.22 -17.70
N ARG A 397 7.04 15.52 -17.78
CA ARG A 397 7.55 16.21 -18.98
C ARG A 397 6.64 16.00 -20.20
N ALA A 398 7.08 15.21 -21.19
CA ALA A 398 6.32 14.94 -22.40
C ALA A 398 5.03 14.16 -22.13
N ASN A 399 5.02 13.35 -21.06
CA ASN A 399 3.89 12.53 -20.65
C ASN A 399 3.01 13.24 -19.60
N HIS A 400 3.25 14.51 -19.30
CA HIS A 400 2.44 15.25 -18.32
C HIS A 400 0.98 15.38 -18.80
N PRO A 401 -0.05 15.30 -17.92
CA PRO A 401 -1.46 15.29 -18.32
C PRO A 401 -1.91 16.43 -19.24
N ARG A 402 -1.40 17.65 -19.00
CA ARG A 402 -1.59 18.82 -19.89
C ARG A 402 -1.16 18.60 -21.36
N ARG A 403 -0.44 17.52 -21.68
CA ARG A 403 0.01 17.13 -23.01
C ARG A 403 -0.58 15.80 -23.47
N TRP A 404 -1.41 15.15 -22.65
CA TRP A 404 -2.09 13.93 -23.04
C TRP A 404 -2.96 14.18 -24.27
N ARG A 405 -2.93 13.23 -25.20
CA ARG A 405 -3.81 13.24 -26.36
C ARG A 405 -5.13 12.61 -25.94
N LEU A 406 -6.06 13.45 -25.50
CA LEU A 406 -7.39 12.99 -25.11
C LEU A 406 -8.16 12.40 -26.30
N PRO A 407 -9.03 11.39 -26.08
CA PRO A 407 -9.82 10.77 -27.14
C PRO A 407 -10.79 11.77 -27.75
N LEU A 408 -11.15 11.56 -29.03
CA LEU A 408 -12.15 12.36 -29.73
C LEU A 408 -13.50 11.68 -29.67
N ARG A 409 -14.57 12.48 -29.63
CA ARG A 409 -15.91 11.92 -29.83
C ARG A 409 -16.02 11.26 -31.21
N ASN A 410 -16.45 10.00 -31.24
CA ASN A 410 -16.48 9.20 -32.47
C ASN A 410 -17.76 8.39 -32.68
N TRP A 411 -18.80 8.59 -31.86
CA TRP A 411 -20.06 7.87 -31.99
C TRP A 411 -21.25 8.83 -32.10
N GLY A 412 -22.22 8.50 -32.97
CA GLY A 412 -23.47 9.26 -33.11
C GLY A 412 -23.31 10.73 -33.53
N MET A 413 -22.17 11.09 -34.12
CA MET A 413 -21.86 12.46 -34.52
C MET A 413 -22.48 12.78 -35.89
N PRO A 414 -23.14 13.94 -36.06
CA PRO A 414 -23.64 14.38 -37.35
C PRO A 414 -22.50 14.56 -38.36
N ALA A 415 -22.75 14.20 -39.62
CA ALA A 415 -21.77 14.34 -40.69
C ALA A 415 -21.25 15.78 -40.81
N GLY A 416 -19.93 15.95 -40.97
CA GLY A 416 -19.29 17.26 -41.08
C GLY A 416 -19.00 17.97 -39.74
N THR A 417 -19.38 17.38 -38.60
CA THR A 417 -19.06 17.94 -37.27
C THR A 417 -17.60 17.68 -36.90
N THR A 418 -16.86 18.70 -36.47
CA THR A 418 -15.51 18.51 -35.92
C THR A 418 -15.58 17.83 -34.55
N PRO A 419 -14.95 16.65 -34.35
CA PRO A 419 -14.96 15.97 -33.07
C PRO A 419 -14.31 16.79 -31.95
N LEU A 420 -14.96 16.86 -30.79
CA LEU A 420 -14.39 17.44 -29.58
C LEU A 420 -13.59 16.40 -28.81
N ARG A 421 -12.57 16.85 -28.08
CA ARG A 421 -11.84 16.01 -27.13
C ARG A 421 -12.75 15.68 -25.93
N VAL A 422 -12.58 14.47 -25.40
CA VAL A 422 -13.26 14.01 -24.20
C VAL A 422 -12.34 14.24 -23.01
N GLU A 423 -12.71 15.14 -22.11
CA GLU A 423 -12.06 15.27 -20.82
C GLU A 423 -12.29 14.01 -19.98
N MET A 424 -11.23 13.46 -19.37
CA MET A 424 -11.35 12.21 -18.60
C MET A 424 -12.23 12.37 -17.36
N SER A 425 -12.30 13.58 -16.80
CA SER A 425 -13.23 13.93 -15.71
C SER A 425 -14.71 13.85 -16.11
N ALA A 426 -15.03 13.86 -17.41
CA ALA A 426 -16.40 13.69 -17.90
C ALA A 426 -16.81 12.23 -18.10
N VAL A 427 -15.89 11.27 -17.92
CA VAL A 427 -16.16 9.85 -18.05
C VAL A 427 -16.68 9.32 -16.72
N HIS A 428 -17.97 9.01 -16.68
CA HIS A 428 -18.69 8.52 -15.50
C HIS A 428 -18.67 6.99 -15.44
N LEU A 429 -18.83 6.32 -16.59
CA LEU A 429 -18.81 4.86 -16.70
C LEU A 429 -17.85 4.44 -17.82
N VAL A 430 -17.21 3.29 -17.62
CA VAL A 430 -16.48 2.56 -18.66
C VAL A 430 -17.09 1.18 -18.81
N VAL A 431 -17.59 0.87 -20.00
CA VAL A 431 -18.08 -0.47 -20.33
C VAL A 431 -17.10 -1.12 -21.28
N GLN A 432 -16.57 -2.29 -20.91
CA GLN A 432 -15.74 -3.10 -21.78
C GLN A 432 -16.61 -4.20 -22.40
N LEU A 433 -16.78 -4.17 -23.72
CA LEU A 433 -17.39 -5.24 -24.49
C LEU A 433 -16.30 -5.98 -25.24
N ARG A 434 -16.28 -7.31 -25.16
CA ARG A 434 -15.33 -8.15 -25.89
C ARG A 434 -16.04 -9.34 -26.51
N VAL A 435 -15.48 -9.86 -27.59
CA VAL A 435 -16.02 -11.01 -28.30
C VAL A 435 -14.90 -11.82 -28.94
N GLY A 436 -15.05 -13.14 -28.95
CA GLY A 436 -14.27 -14.02 -29.81
C GLY A 436 -14.83 -13.94 -31.23
N ALA A 437 -14.12 -13.30 -32.16
CA ALA A 437 -14.59 -13.17 -33.54
C ALA A 437 -13.46 -13.29 -34.56
N THR A 438 -13.79 -13.76 -35.76
CA THR A 438 -12.89 -13.84 -36.93
C THR A 438 -13.01 -12.61 -37.85
N SER A 439 -13.44 -11.47 -37.31
CA SER A 439 -13.58 -10.21 -38.05
C SER A 439 -12.24 -9.65 -38.50
N THR A 440 -12.20 -9.04 -39.69
CA THR A 440 -11.09 -8.19 -40.12
C THR A 440 -11.33 -6.71 -39.81
N GLU A 441 -12.57 -6.33 -39.52
CA GLU A 441 -12.92 -4.99 -39.06
C GLU A 441 -12.57 -4.87 -37.57
N THR A 442 -11.76 -3.85 -37.25
CA THR A 442 -11.20 -3.60 -35.91
C THR A 442 -11.71 -2.30 -35.31
N ASP A 443 -12.35 -1.44 -36.10
CA ASP A 443 -12.98 -0.20 -35.64
C ASP A 443 -14.44 -0.47 -35.26
N PRO A 444 -14.80 -0.44 -33.97
CA PRO A 444 -16.17 -0.72 -33.52
C PRO A 444 -17.19 0.31 -33.97
N THR A 445 -16.75 1.48 -34.46
CA THR A 445 -17.63 2.50 -35.03
C THR A 445 -18.14 2.13 -36.42
N GLN A 446 -17.50 1.16 -37.09
CA GLN A 446 -17.94 0.69 -38.39
C GLN A 446 -19.05 -0.38 -38.27
N PRO A 447 -20.09 -0.33 -39.11
CA PRO A 447 -21.17 -1.32 -39.11
C PRO A 447 -20.72 -2.78 -39.31
N GLY A 448 -19.54 -2.99 -39.91
CA GLY A 448 -18.97 -4.32 -40.13
C GLY A 448 -18.36 -4.96 -38.88
N HIS A 449 -18.17 -4.20 -37.79
CA HIS A 449 -17.58 -4.72 -36.57
C HIS A 449 -18.58 -5.58 -35.78
N PRO A 450 -18.18 -6.75 -35.22
CA PRO A 450 -19.09 -7.66 -34.51
C PRO A 450 -19.89 -7.03 -33.37
N LEU A 451 -19.30 -6.07 -32.67
CA LEU A 451 -19.92 -5.39 -31.52
C LEU A 451 -20.74 -4.13 -31.92
N HIS A 452 -20.75 -3.72 -33.19
CA HIS A 452 -21.40 -2.46 -33.59
C HIS A 452 -22.89 -2.43 -33.28
N ALA A 453 -23.61 -3.49 -33.65
CA ALA A 453 -25.04 -3.62 -33.40
C ALA A 453 -25.37 -3.59 -31.91
N THR A 454 -24.51 -4.22 -31.10
CA THR A 454 -24.62 -4.23 -29.65
C THR A 454 -24.44 -2.86 -29.04
N ILE A 455 -23.45 -2.09 -29.51
CA ILE A 455 -23.25 -0.70 -29.07
C ILE A 455 -24.45 0.16 -29.46
N ALA A 456 -24.94 0.03 -30.70
CA ALA A 456 -26.12 0.76 -31.16
C ALA A 456 -27.36 0.44 -30.31
N ALA A 457 -27.59 -0.82 -29.95
CA ALA A 457 -28.72 -1.23 -29.14
C ALA A 457 -28.67 -0.63 -27.71
N LEU A 458 -27.48 -0.51 -27.13
CA LEU A 458 -27.27 0.05 -25.79
C LEU A 458 -27.46 1.56 -25.70
N PHE A 459 -27.18 2.30 -26.79
CA PHE A 459 -27.12 3.76 -26.74
C PHE A 459 -28.11 4.46 -27.66
N ASN A 460 -28.85 3.72 -28.49
CA ASN A 460 -29.87 4.26 -29.38
C ASN A 460 -31.23 3.63 -29.10
N ARG A 461 -32.29 4.42 -29.29
CA ARG A 461 -33.68 3.97 -29.15
C ARG A 461 -34.01 2.93 -30.22
N PRO A 462 -34.65 1.81 -29.85
CA PRO A 462 -35.14 0.82 -30.81
C PRO A 462 -36.05 1.47 -31.87
N GLY A 463 -35.81 1.13 -33.14
CA GLY A 463 -36.63 1.57 -34.28
C GLY A 463 -36.39 3.01 -34.79
N THR A 464 -35.93 3.94 -33.95
CA THR A 464 -35.63 5.34 -34.36
C THR A 464 -34.15 5.58 -34.57
N GLY A 465 -33.27 4.90 -33.83
CA GLY A 465 -31.83 5.12 -33.90
C GLY A 465 -31.35 6.38 -33.18
N ASP A 466 -32.26 7.13 -32.56
CA ASP A 466 -31.95 8.34 -31.80
C ASP A 466 -31.19 8.00 -30.51
N PRO A 467 -30.21 8.82 -30.07
CA PRO A 467 -29.50 8.61 -28.80
C PRO A 467 -30.45 8.56 -27.59
N LEU A 468 -30.11 7.72 -26.60
CA LEU A 468 -30.85 7.68 -25.34
C LEU A 468 -30.74 9.02 -24.58
N PRO A 469 -31.85 9.57 -24.05
CA PRO A 469 -31.79 10.80 -23.26
C PRO A 469 -31.12 10.56 -21.91
N GLY A 470 -30.38 11.55 -21.40
CA GLY A 470 -29.74 11.49 -20.08
C GLY A 470 -28.42 10.69 -20.02
N ILE A 471 -28.05 10.03 -21.11
CA ILE A 471 -26.79 9.29 -21.25
C ILE A 471 -26.09 9.71 -22.54
N ARG A 472 -24.77 9.87 -22.50
CA ARG A 472 -23.96 10.17 -23.70
C ARG A 472 -22.80 9.21 -23.83
N LEU A 473 -22.76 8.48 -24.95
CA LEU A 473 -21.56 7.76 -25.38
C LEU A 473 -20.54 8.77 -25.91
N LEU A 474 -19.49 9.03 -25.14
CA LEU A 474 -18.48 10.03 -25.44
C LEU A 474 -17.46 9.51 -26.44
N HIS A 475 -17.04 8.26 -26.30
CA HIS A 475 -16.00 7.67 -27.14
C HIS A 475 -16.09 6.14 -27.14
N VAL A 476 -15.74 5.54 -28.27
CA VAL A 476 -15.60 4.09 -28.46
C VAL A 476 -14.16 3.81 -28.83
N GLN A 477 -13.41 3.23 -27.88
CA GLN A 477 -12.02 2.84 -28.09
C GLN A 477 -11.97 1.38 -28.53
N GLY A 478 -11.53 1.11 -29.76
CA GLY A 478 -11.31 -0.27 -30.23
C GLY A 478 -10.19 -0.97 -29.46
N LEU A 479 -10.38 -2.27 -29.20
CA LEU A 479 -9.42 -3.16 -28.56
C LEU A 479 -9.24 -4.39 -29.46
N GLN A 480 -8.00 -4.77 -29.71
CA GLN A 480 -7.67 -5.98 -30.48
C GLN A 480 -6.51 -6.71 -29.83
N ARG A 481 -6.58 -8.03 -29.83
CA ARG A 481 -5.49 -8.88 -29.38
C ARG A 481 -4.56 -9.20 -30.55
N HIS A 482 -3.26 -8.98 -30.37
CA HIS A 482 -2.22 -9.34 -31.33
C HIS A 482 -1.59 -10.67 -30.96
N PHE A 483 -1.24 -11.45 -31.98
CA PHE A 483 -0.62 -12.76 -31.80
C PHE A 483 0.64 -12.89 -32.65
N ASN A 484 1.67 -13.51 -32.10
CA ASN A 484 2.86 -13.89 -32.86
C ASN A 484 2.64 -15.19 -33.67
N ALA A 485 3.65 -15.63 -34.42
CA ALA A 485 3.60 -16.86 -35.22
C ALA A 485 3.37 -18.13 -34.36
N ALA A 486 3.74 -18.10 -33.07
CA ALA A 486 3.50 -19.16 -32.10
C ALA A 486 2.11 -19.06 -31.44
N LYS A 487 1.26 -18.13 -31.88
CA LYS A 487 -0.08 -17.84 -31.33
C LYS A 487 -0.06 -17.37 -29.87
N GLN A 488 1.05 -16.80 -29.41
CA GLN A 488 1.12 -16.14 -28.11
C GLN A 488 0.65 -14.70 -28.25
N VAL A 489 0.01 -14.18 -27.20
CA VAL A 489 -0.38 -12.78 -27.14
C VAL A 489 0.88 -11.93 -27.06
N VAL A 490 0.94 -10.87 -27.87
CA VAL A 490 2.06 -9.94 -27.89
C VAL A 490 1.60 -8.49 -27.78
N ASP A 491 2.47 -7.67 -27.20
CA ASP A 491 2.32 -6.22 -27.24
C ASP A 491 2.72 -5.63 -28.61
N HIS A 492 2.69 -4.30 -28.73
CA HIS A 492 3.10 -3.61 -29.96
C HIS A 492 4.61 -3.58 -30.22
N PHE A 493 5.42 -4.05 -29.27
CA PHE A 493 6.87 -4.21 -29.40
C PHE A 493 7.27 -5.67 -29.65
N ASP A 494 6.29 -6.55 -29.92
CA ASP A 494 6.43 -7.98 -30.17
C ASP A 494 6.89 -8.82 -28.96
N PHE A 495 6.79 -8.30 -27.75
CA PHE A 495 7.06 -9.09 -26.53
C PHE A 495 5.84 -9.91 -26.15
N ALA A 496 6.07 -11.17 -25.75
CA ALA A 496 5.02 -12.00 -25.16
C ALA A 496 4.51 -11.35 -23.87
N ASP A 497 3.19 -11.23 -23.75
CA ASP A 497 2.52 -10.53 -22.65
C ASP A 497 1.45 -11.42 -22.00
N GLY A 498 1.19 -11.20 -20.70
CA GLY A 498 0.21 -11.95 -19.92
C GLY A 498 0.68 -13.30 -19.34
N ASP A 499 2.00 -13.55 -19.31
CA ASP A 499 2.56 -14.83 -18.81
C ASP A 499 2.79 -14.86 -17.29
N SER A 500 2.78 -13.70 -16.61
CA SER A 500 3.10 -13.58 -15.17
C SER A 500 2.01 -12.86 -14.38
N ASP A 501 0.99 -13.63 -13.99
CA ASP A 501 -0.12 -13.16 -13.16
C ASP A 501 -0.11 -13.79 -11.76
N PRO A 502 -0.70 -13.10 -10.75
CA PRO A 502 -0.95 -13.72 -9.46
C PRO A 502 -1.97 -14.87 -9.59
N VAL A 503 -1.81 -15.88 -8.76
CA VAL A 503 -2.73 -17.03 -8.69
C VAL A 503 -3.36 -17.13 -7.32
N PHE A 504 -4.56 -17.71 -7.27
CA PHE A 504 -5.35 -17.83 -6.04
C PHE A 504 -5.48 -19.28 -5.56
N ASP A 505 -5.25 -20.25 -6.45
CA ASP A 505 -5.25 -21.68 -6.14
C ASP A 505 -3.81 -22.20 -5.95
N LEU A 506 -3.59 -23.07 -4.96
CA LEU A 506 -2.28 -23.68 -4.69
C LEU A 506 -1.76 -24.47 -5.90
N GLU A 507 -2.64 -25.18 -6.61
CA GLU A 507 -2.27 -26.01 -7.77
C GLU A 507 -1.66 -25.22 -8.93
N LYS A 508 -1.92 -23.91 -9.01
CA LYS A 508 -1.41 -23.03 -10.07
C LYS A 508 -0.17 -22.24 -9.64
N GLN A 509 0.30 -22.44 -8.41
CA GLN A 509 1.44 -21.71 -7.88
C GLN A 509 2.71 -22.03 -8.67
N GLY A 510 3.41 -20.97 -9.10
CA GLY A 510 4.70 -21.10 -9.75
C GLY A 510 5.73 -21.80 -8.85
N HIS A 511 6.51 -22.71 -9.43
CA HIS A 511 7.56 -23.43 -8.72
C HIS A 511 8.81 -22.56 -8.48
N THR A 512 9.13 -21.66 -9.41
CA THR A 512 10.31 -20.77 -9.35
C THR A 512 10.02 -19.50 -8.55
N TYR A 513 8.88 -18.87 -8.80
CA TYR A 513 8.46 -17.63 -8.14
C TYR A 513 7.12 -17.84 -7.44
N ARG A 514 7.04 -17.44 -6.17
CA ARG A 514 5.79 -17.48 -5.43
C ARG A 514 4.88 -16.34 -5.91
N ASN A 515 3.92 -16.66 -6.76
CA ASN A 515 2.92 -15.73 -7.28
C ASN A 515 1.52 -15.93 -6.65
N ARG A 516 1.41 -16.72 -5.57
CA ARG A 516 0.13 -16.99 -4.91
C ARG A 516 -0.26 -15.87 -3.96
N LEU A 517 -1.47 -15.32 -4.12
CA LEU A 517 -2.01 -14.24 -3.29
C LEU A 517 -3.37 -14.64 -2.68
N PRO A 518 -3.76 -14.09 -1.51
CA PRO A 518 -5.13 -14.20 -1.03
C PRO A 518 -6.08 -13.40 -1.93
N GLY A 519 -7.35 -13.82 -2.00
CA GLY A 519 -8.37 -13.09 -2.75
C GLY A 519 -8.50 -11.61 -2.35
N GLY A 520 -8.35 -11.28 -1.06
CA GLY A 520 -8.41 -9.88 -0.62
C GLY A 520 -7.29 -8.98 -1.11
N ALA A 521 -6.21 -9.53 -1.67
CA ALA A 521 -5.19 -8.71 -2.34
C ALA A 521 -5.74 -8.00 -3.59
N VAL A 522 -6.80 -8.52 -4.20
CA VAL A 522 -7.42 -7.98 -5.41
C VAL A 522 -8.89 -7.57 -5.16
N LEU A 523 -9.54 -8.14 -4.16
CA LEU A 523 -10.95 -7.94 -3.86
C LEU A 523 -11.13 -7.11 -2.58
N LEU A 524 -11.66 -5.89 -2.73
CA LEU A 524 -11.98 -5.02 -1.60
C LEU A 524 -12.99 -5.69 -0.64
N GLY A 525 -12.85 -5.41 0.65
CA GLY A 525 -13.72 -5.97 1.70
C GLY A 525 -13.43 -7.43 2.07
N ARG A 526 -12.35 -8.02 1.54
CA ARG A 526 -11.90 -9.37 1.88
C ARG A 526 -10.56 -9.33 2.60
N ALA A 527 -10.33 -10.34 3.43
CA ALA A 527 -9.10 -10.45 4.19
C ALA A 527 -7.86 -10.64 3.29
N THR A 528 -6.78 -10.00 3.69
CA THR A 528 -5.47 -10.00 3.04
C THR A 528 -4.44 -10.67 3.95
N VAL A 529 -3.22 -10.91 3.44
CA VAL A 529 -2.09 -11.35 4.28
C VAL A 529 -1.69 -10.31 5.34
N ALA A 530 -2.18 -9.09 5.22
CA ALA A 530 -1.93 -8.00 6.15
C ALA A 530 -2.92 -7.98 7.32
N ASP A 531 -4.00 -8.75 7.25
CA ASP A 531 -5.02 -8.81 8.29
C ASP A 531 -4.69 -9.92 9.29
N VAL A 532 -4.35 -9.53 10.51
CA VAL A 532 -4.20 -10.46 11.62
C VAL A 532 -5.58 -10.68 12.23
N ALA A 533 -5.95 -11.92 12.53
CA ALA A 533 -7.14 -12.19 13.31
C ALA A 533 -7.10 -11.34 14.57
N THR A 534 -8.08 -10.44 14.74
CA THR A 534 -8.16 -9.64 15.96
C THR A 534 -8.24 -10.62 17.13
N PRO A 535 -7.35 -10.55 18.14
CA PRO A 535 -7.48 -11.41 19.30
C PRO A 535 -8.91 -11.25 19.84
N PRO A 536 -9.58 -12.36 20.22
CA PRO A 536 -10.97 -12.30 20.64
C PRO A 536 -11.11 -11.24 21.72
N ARG A 537 -12.01 -10.27 21.49
CA ARG A 537 -12.31 -9.23 22.48
C ARG A 537 -12.64 -9.92 23.79
N THR A 538 -11.86 -9.67 24.85
CA THR A 538 -12.25 -10.07 26.19
C THR A 538 -13.61 -9.43 26.52
N PRO A 539 -14.47 -10.11 27.30
CA PRO A 539 -15.83 -9.62 27.60
C PRO A 539 -15.89 -8.18 28.14
N GLU A 540 -14.80 -7.72 28.77
CA GLU A 540 -14.65 -6.38 29.34
C GLU A 540 -14.62 -5.25 28.29
N ALA A 541 -14.38 -5.56 27.01
CA ALA A 541 -14.39 -4.57 25.92
C ALA A 541 -15.79 -4.29 25.34
N LYS A 542 -16.86 -4.91 25.87
CA LYS A 542 -18.25 -4.61 25.46
C LYS A 542 -18.90 -3.47 26.26
N GLU A 543 -18.26 -2.98 27.33
CA GLU A 543 -18.83 -1.95 28.21
C GLU A 543 -18.06 -0.60 28.20
N ARG A 544 -17.29 -0.28 27.16
CA ARG A 544 -16.67 1.04 27.00
C ARG A 544 -16.92 1.67 25.64
#